data_AF-A0A1T4V0B8-F1
#
_entry.id   AF-A0A1T4V0B8-F1
#
_cell.length_a   1.000
_cell.length_b   1.000
_cell.length_c   1.000
_cell.angle_alpha   90.00
_cell.angle_beta   90.00
_cell.angle_gamma   90.00
#
_symmetry.space_group_name_H-M   'P 1'
#
loop_
_entity.id
_entity.type
_entity.pdbx_description
1 polymer ?
#
loop_
_entity_poly.entity_id
_entity_poly.type
_entity_poly.pdbx_seq_one_letter_code
_entity_poly.pdbx_strand_id
1 'polypeptide(L)'
;MNKTFLLFISLISFCFTGCTLEDETAEKIIIPVEKKQDYSSKAEEVFTEYAKKCTTGDMRAAPKVVHMYVSSLQKGDFDESVALPEIEDNFDVPEKIKPYEFQQVSTNAIYEMCLQKASSEGHKEYSNYFVSRGTVSAKISRKFYSEDRTSDGAYWSRRVTNLLGLKTGYYILGRLFCNDEKTFTIGADLLKESAKLGDENAKQYLFDLALNNNVFEKLSKNKDNLKD
;
A
#
# COMPACT_ATOMS: atom_id res chain seq x y z
N MET A 1 -66.46 18.32 -35.19
CA MET A 1 -65.12 18.37 -34.56
C MET A 1 -64.16 17.59 -35.41
N ASN A 2 -63.12 18.27 -35.90
CA ASN A 2 -62.37 17.91 -37.10
C ASN A 2 -61.44 16.71 -36.90
N LYS A 3 -61.67 15.66 -37.71
CA LYS A 3 -60.83 14.45 -37.82
C LYS A 3 -59.41 14.74 -38.34
N THR A 4 -59.11 15.97 -38.74
CA THR A 4 -57.79 16.44 -39.18
C THR A 4 -56.85 16.82 -38.03
N PHE A 5 -57.32 16.97 -36.79
CA PHE A 5 -56.46 17.37 -35.66
C PHE A 5 -55.73 16.18 -35.00
N LEU A 6 -56.27 14.96 -35.13
CA LEU A 6 -55.69 13.75 -34.54
C LEU A 6 -54.56 13.11 -35.38
N LEU A 7 -54.43 13.50 -36.65
CA LEU A 7 -53.35 13.03 -37.53
C LEU A 7 -52.06 13.83 -37.40
N PHE A 8 -52.10 15.01 -36.78
CA PHE A 8 -50.92 15.87 -36.61
C PHE A 8 -50.06 15.51 -35.38
N ILE A 9 -50.63 14.80 -34.40
CA ILE A 9 -49.91 14.42 -33.16
C ILE A 9 -49.15 13.08 -33.35
N SER A 10 -49.50 12.26 -34.34
CA SER A 10 -48.84 10.97 -34.60
C SER A 10 -47.58 11.06 -35.47
N LEU A 11 -47.25 12.23 -36.02
CA LEU A 11 -46.08 12.42 -36.89
C LEU A 11 -44.86 13.06 -36.19
N ILE A 12 -45.01 13.49 -34.92
CA ILE A 12 -43.94 14.15 -34.16
C ILE A 12 -43.20 13.19 -33.20
N SER A 13 -43.69 11.95 -33.01
CA SER A 13 -43.02 10.94 -32.16
C SER A 13 -41.94 10.09 -32.85
N PHE A 14 -41.58 10.37 -34.11
CA PHE A 14 -40.52 9.64 -34.82
C PHE A 14 -39.16 10.35 -34.86
N CYS A 15 -39.01 11.51 -34.22
CA CYS A 15 -37.74 12.27 -34.20
C CYS A 15 -36.91 12.10 -32.92
N PHE A 16 -37.24 11.15 -32.04
CA PHE A 16 -36.48 10.92 -30.78
C PHE A 16 -35.87 9.52 -30.65
N THR A 17 -35.70 8.78 -31.75
CA THR A 17 -34.89 7.56 -31.75
C THR A 17 -33.67 7.75 -32.64
N GLY A 18 -32.53 8.00 -32.01
CA GLY A 18 -31.21 7.86 -32.64
C GLY A 18 -30.45 9.16 -32.86
N CYS A 19 -30.25 9.98 -31.84
CA CYS A 19 -28.93 10.62 -31.72
C CYS A 19 -27.94 9.48 -31.48
N THR A 20 -27.35 8.95 -32.57
CA THR A 20 -26.05 8.33 -32.44
C THR A 20 -25.11 9.48 -32.10
N LEU A 21 -24.85 9.68 -30.81
CA LEU A 21 -23.57 10.28 -30.44
C LEU A 21 -22.55 9.31 -31.02
N GLU A 22 -21.97 9.68 -32.17
CA GLU A 22 -20.65 9.19 -32.54
C GLU A 22 -19.78 9.54 -31.35
N ASP A 23 -19.50 8.50 -30.56
CA ASP A 23 -18.58 8.59 -29.45
C ASP A 23 -17.18 8.79 -30.06
N GLU A 24 -16.85 10.03 -30.38
CA GLU A 24 -15.49 10.45 -30.75
C GLU A 24 -14.51 10.26 -29.59
N THR A 25 -14.99 9.84 -28.41
CA THR A 25 -14.20 9.41 -27.25
C THR A 25 -14.16 7.89 -27.07
N ALA A 26 -14.55 7.11 -28.08
CA ALA A 26 -14.09 5.73 -28.21
C ALA A 26 -12.59 5.74 -28.56
N GLU A 27 -11.79 6.18 -27.58
CA GLU A 27 -10.39 5.84 -27.45
C GLU A 27 -10.36 4.33 -27.66
N LYS A 28 -9.84 3.91 -28.83
CA LYS A 28 -9.53 2.50 -29.08
C LYS A 28 -8.88 2.04 -27.79
N ILE A 29 -9.50 1.08 -27.11
CA ILE A 29 -8.86 0.42 -25.98
C ILE A 29 -7.67 -0.29 -26.62
N ILE A 30 -6.55 0.43 -26.71
CA ILE A 30 -5.25 -0.12 -26.96
C ILE A 30 -5.04 -0.91 -25.68
N ILE A 31 -5.42 -2.19 -25.72
CA ILE A 31 -5.01 -3.15 -24.70
C ILE A 31 -3.51 -2.94 -24.62
N PRO A 32 -2.99 -2.38 -23.51
CA PRO A 32 -1.57 -2.16 -23.40
C PRO A 32 -0.95 -3.53 -23.61
N VAL A 33 -0.12 -3.68 -24.65
CA VAL A 33 0.75 -4.83 -24.77
C VAL A 33 1.39 -4.97 -23.40
N GLU A 34 1.14 -6.08 -22.70
CA GLU A 34 1.63 -6.30 -21.35
C GLU A 34 3.10 -5.93 -21.33
N LYS A 35 3.43 -4.76 -20.77
CA LYS A 35 4.82 -4.41 -20.52
C LYS A 35 5.32 -5.54 -19.65
N LYS A 36 6.35 -6.26 -20.12
CA LYS A 36 7.07 -7.22 -19.27
C LYS A 36 7.34 -6.50 -17.96
N GLN A 37 6.73 -7.01 -16.90
CA GLN A 37 6.90 -6.47 -15.57
C GLN A 37 8.32 -6.82 -15.15
N ASP A 38 9.16 -5.83 -14.97
CA ASP A 38 10.51 -6.04 -14.46
C ASP A 38 10.41 -6.38 -12.97
N TYR A 39 10.72 -7.62 -12.63
CA TYR A 39 10.75 -8.11 -11.25
C TYR A 39 12.14 -7.93 -10.65
N SER A 40 12.21 -7.49 -9.39
CA SER A 40 13.48 -7.33 -8.67
C SER A 40 14.09 -8.66 -8.21
N SER A 41 13.31 -9.73 -8.18
CA SER A 41 13.76 -11.07 -7.79
C SER A 41 12.84 -12.17 -8.34
N LYS A 42 13.32 -13.43 -8.29
CA LYS A 42 12.47 -14.59 -8.59
C LYS A 42 11.33 -14.76 -7.58
N ALA A 43 11.54 -14.38 -6.33
CA ALA A 43 10.52 -14.45 -5.30
C ALA A 43 9.38 -13.46 -5.60
N GLU A 44 9.69 -12.25 -6.06
CA GLU A 44 8.69 -11.26 -6.48
C GLU A 44 7.88 -11.72 -7.69
N GLU A 45 8.54 -12.35 -8.68
CA GLU A 45 7.87 -12.91 -9.85
C GLU A 45 6.86 -14.00 -9.43
N VAL A 46 7.31 -14.98 -8.64
CA VAL A 46 6.47 -16.09 -8.15
C VAL A 46 5.32 -15.55 -7.29
N PHE A 47 5.59 -14.60 -6.40
CA PHE A 47 4.58 -13.93 -5.60
C PHE A 47 3.50 -13.28 -6.48
N THR A 48 3.93 -12.51 -7.47
CA THR A 48 3.03 -11.81 -8.38
C THR A 48 2.21 -12.77 -9.21
N GLU A 49 2.78 -13.89 -9.66
CA GLU A 49 2.07 -14.93 -10.41
C GLU A 49 0.92 -15.52 -9.57
N TYR A 50 1.18 -15.93 -8.33
CA TYR A 50 0.13 -16.46 -7.45
C TYR A 50 -0.89 -15.41 -7.07
N ALA A 51 -0.46 -14.17 -6.81
CA ALA A 51 -1.38 -13.07 -6.51
C ALA A 51 -2.31 -12.79 -7.70
N LYS A 52 -1.80 -12.79 -8.94
CA LYS A 52 -2.62 -12.68 -10.16
C LYS A 52 -3.65 -13.81 -10.24
N LYS A 53 -3.23 -15.07 -10.08
CA LYS A 53 -4.14 -16.24 -10.09
C LYS A 53 -5.29 -16.08 -9.08
N CYS A 54 -4.94 -15.67 -7.85
CA CYS A 54 -5.92 -15.38 -6.81
C CYS A 54 -6.89 -14.25 -7.22
N THR A 55 -6.39 -13.11 -7.71
CA THR A 55 -7.25 -11.99 -8.13
C THR A 55 -8.20 -12.36 -9.28
N THR A 56 -7.83 -13.34 -10.11
CA THR A 56 -8.67 -13.85 -11.20
C THR A 56 -9.62 -14.99 -10.80
N GLY A 57 -9.61 -15.44 -9.54
CA GLY A 57 -10.56 -16.43 -9.01
C GLY A 57 -9.99 -17.81 -8.65
N ASP A 58 -8.69 -18.08 -8.79
CA ASP A 58 -8.10 -19.35 -8.31
C ASP A 58 -7.74 -19.24 -6.81
N MET A 59 -8.69 -19.59 -5.95
CA MET A 59 -8.53 -19.46 -4.50
C MET A 59 -7.47 -20.39 -3.90
N ARG A 60 -7.03 -21.44 -4.61
CA ARG A 60 -5.91 -22.29 -4.17
C ARG A 60 -4.59 -21.52 -4.14
N ALA A 61 -4.51 -20.37 -4.81
CA ALA A 61 -3.36 -19.48 -4.75
C ALA A 61 -3.35 -18.59 -3.50
N ALA A 62 -4.50 -18.32 -2.87
CA ALA A 62 -4.61 -17.37 -1.76
C ALA A 62 -3.76 -17.78 -0.53
N PRO A 63 -3.72 -19.05 -0.09
CA PRO A 63 -2.83 -19.46 1.00
C PRO A 63 -1.36 -19.17 0.70
N LYS A 64 -0.90 -19.50 -0.51
CA LYS A 64 0.50 -19.32 -0.93
C LYS A 64 0.89 -17.84 -0.91
N VAL A 65 0.01 -16.98 -1.39
CA VAL A 65 0.20 -15.52 -1.39
C VAL A 65 0.32 -15.01 0.05
N VAL A 66 -0.54 -15.45 0.97
CA VAL A 66 -0.46 -15.08 2.40
C VAL A 66 0.85 -15.56 3.02
N HIS A 67 1.23 -16.82 2.81
CA HIS A 67 2.48 -17.37 3.34
C HIS A 67 3.70 -16.60 2.85
N MET A 68 3.80 -16.32 1.55
CA MET A 68 4.88 -15.51 1.00
C MET A 68 4.86 -14.10 1.60
N TYR A 69 3.72 -13.41 1.59
CA TYR A 69 3.61 -12.05 2.12
C TYR A 69 4.06 -11.97 3.58
N VAL A 70 3.57 -12.88 4.43
CA VAL A 70 3.93 -12.95 5.85
C VAL A 70 5.39 -13.31 6.06
N SER A 71 5.96 -14.21 5.25
CA SER A 71 7.38 -14.60 5.35
C SER A 71 8.36 -13.44 5.10
N SER A 72 7.94 -12.42 4.37
CA SER A 72 8.74 -11.20 4.16
C SER A 72 8.66 -10.20 5.32
N LEU A 73 7.72 -10.37 6.26
CA LEU A 73 7.60 -9.51 7.43
C LEU A 73 8.68 -9.83 8.46
N GLN A 74 9.10 -8.83 9.23
CA GLN A 74 10.06 -9.06 10.32
C GLN A 74 9.37 -9.71 11.53
N LYS A 75 10.17 -10.34 12.40
CA LYS A 75 9.68 -10.96 13.64
C LYS A 75 8.83 -9.97 14.45
N GLY A 76 7.62 -10.38 14.83
CA GLY A 76 6.66 -9.57 15.57
C GLY A 76 5.82 -8.59 14.73
N ASP A 77 6.05 -8.49 13.42
CA ASP A 77 5.25 -7.65 12.53
C ASP A 77 3.99 -8.34 11.99
N PHE A 78 3.93 -9.67 12.11
CA PHE A 78 2.70 -10.46 11.99
C PHE A 78 2.10 -10.75 13.38
N ASP A 79 0.80 -10.96 13.45
CA ASP A 79 0.13 -11.39 14.68
C ASP A 79 0.19 -12.92 14.76
N GLU A 80 1.08 -13.44 15.61
CA GLU A 80 1.30 -14.89 15.76
C GLU A 80 0.07 -15.63 16.32
N SER A 81 -0.95 -14.91 16.83
CA SER A 81 -2.23 -15.52 17.21
C SER A 81 -3.14 -15.83 16.01
N VAL A 82 -2.87 -15.23 14.85
CA VAL A 82 -3.57 -15.51 13.60
C VAL A 82 -2.93 -16.73 12.94
N ALA A 83 -3.65 -17.85 12.93
CA ALA A 83 -3.21 -19.05 12.22
C ALA A 83 -3.06 -18.76 10.73
N LEU A 84 -1.97 -19.23 10.12
CA LEU A 84 -1.79 -19.15 8.66
C LEU A 84 -2.72 -20.15 7.96
N PRO A 85 -3.21 -19.83 6.74
CA PRO A 85 -4.08 -20.71 6.00
C PRO A 85 -3.33 -21.99 5.60
N GLU A 86 -4.03 -23.12 5.55
CA GLU A 86 -3.44 -24.39 5.13
C GLU A 86 -3.05 -24.36 3.64
N ILE A 87 -1.96 -25.05 3.30
CA ILE A 87 -1.52 -25.21 1.90
C ILE A 87 -1.77 -26.65 1.49
N GLU A 88 -2.56 -26.85 0.43
CA GLU A 88 -3.02 -28.17 -0.02
C GLU A 88 -1.95 -28.96 -0.81
N ASP A 89 -0.87 -28.32 -1.24
CA ASP A 89 0.20 -28.93 -2.02
C ASP A 89 1.60 -28.72 -1.43
N ASN A 90 2.59 -29.41 -2.00
CA ASN A 90 4.01 -29.23 -1.64
C ASN A 90 4.49 -27.87 -2.17
N PHE A 91 4.07 -26.79 -1.53
CA PHE A 91 4.51 -25.44 -1.81
C PHE A 91 5.68 -25.08 -0.89
N ASP A 92 6.84 -24.86 -1.49
CA ASP A 92 8.00 -24.33 -0.79
C ASP A 92 8.07 -22.81 -0.99
N VAL A 93 8.00 -22.09 0.13
CA VAL A 93 8.29 -20.65 0.15
C VAL A 93 9.76 -20.45 -0.24
N PRO A 94 10.09 -19.54 -1.18
CA PRO A 94 11.48 -19.30 -1.57
C PRO A 94 12.40 -19.03 -0.36
N GLU A 95 13.56 -19.70 -0.29
CA GLU A 95 14.45 -19.66 0.89
C GLU A 95 15.05 -18.27 1.19
N LYS A 96 15.13 -17.38 0.21
CA LYS A 96 15.77 -16.05 0.33
C LYS A 96 14.77 -14.95 0.01
N ILE A 97 14.04 -14.53 1.04
CA ILE A 97 13.11 -13.40 0.96
C ILE A 97 13.69 -12.25 1.76
N LYS A 98 13.80 -11.08 1.13
CA LYS A 98 14.31 -9.86 1.76
C LYS A 98 13.24 -9.30 2.71
N PRO A 99 13.65 -8.61 3.80
CA PRO A 99 12.70 -7.91 4.64
C PRO A 99 11.83 -6.94 3.85
N TYR A 100 10.53 -7.10 4.03
CA TYR A 100 9.46 -6.36 3.38
C TYR A 100 9.40 -6.42 1.85
N GLU A 101 9.94 -7.49 1.24
CA GLU A 101 10.02 -7.64 -0.22
C GLU A 101 8.68 -7.55 -0.93
N PHE A 102 7.58 -7.99 -0.30
CA PHE A 102 6.24 -8.00 -0.91
C PHE A 102 5.37 -6.80 -0.48
N GLN A 103 5.91 -5.89 0.33
CA GLN A 103 5.22 -4.69 0.78
C GLN A 103 5.48 -3.48 -0.13
N GLN A 104 6.15 -3.66 -1.27
CA GLN A 104 6.27 -2.60 -2.28
C GLN A 104 4.87 -2.18 -2.76
N VAL A 105 4.69 -0.95 -3.25
CA VAL A 105 3.35 -0.47 -3.65
C VAL A 105 2.67 -1.41 -4.65
N SER A 106 3.42 -1.86 -5.67
CA SER A 106 2.92 -2.76 -6.72
C SER A 106 2.51 -4.14 -6.17
N THR A 107 3.39 -4.79 -5.41
CA THR A 107 3.14 -6.12 -4.85
C THR A 107 2.08 -6.10 -3.75
N ASN A 108 2.06 -5.04 -2.94
CA ASN A 108 1.06 -4.87 -1.89
C ASN A 108 -0.33 -4.62 -2.47
N ALA A 109 -0.43 -3.86 -3.57
CA ALA A 109 -1.72 -3.63 -4.22
C ALA A 109 -2.35 -4.94 -4.70
N ILE A 110 -1.58 -5.80 -5.38
CA ILE A 110 -2.11 -7.08 -5.87
C ILE A 110 -2.38 -8.08 -4.73
N TYR A 111 -1.58 -8.03 -3.67
CA TYR A 111 -1.84 -8.77 -2.43
C TYR A 111 -3.21 -8.43 -1.83
N GLU A 112 -3.47 -7.14 -1.63
CA GLU A 112 -4.73 -6.67 -1.05
C GLU A 112 -5.92 -6.99 -1.94
N MET A 113 -5.76 -6.91 -3.26
CA MET A 113 -6.78 -7.36 -4.21
C MET A 113 -7.06 -8.86 -4.08
N CYS A 114 -6.03 -9.70 -3.89
CA CYS A 114 -6.21 -11.13 -3.66
C CYS A 114 -7.02 -11.39 -2.37
N LEU A 115 -6.68 -10.71 -1.26
CA LEU A 115 -7.43 -10.85 0.00
C LEU A 115 -8.89 -10.40 -0.15
N GLN A 116 -9.13 -9.27 -0.83
CA GLN A 116 -10.49 -8.79 -1.11
C GLN A 116 -11.27 -9.79 -1.96
N LYS A 117 -10.62 -10.34 -2.99
CA LYS A 117 -11.21 -11.35 -3.87
C LYS A 117 -11.59 -12.61 -3.10
N ALA A 118 -10.69 -13.18 -2.30
CA ALA A 118 -10.96 -14.33 -1.45
C ALA A 118 -12.14 -14.08 -0.49
N SER A 119 -12.16 -12.91 0.16
CA SER A 119 -13.26 -12.51 1.04
C SER A 119 -14.60 -12.43 0.29
N SER A 120 -14.61 -11.89 -0.93
CA SER A 120 -15.82 -11.82 -1.78
C SER A 120 -16.32 -13.18 -2.27
N GLU A 121 -15.44 -14.18 -2.33
CA GLU A 121 -15.80 -15.57 -2.70
C GLU A 121 -16.21 -16.43 -1.51
N GLY A 122 -16.31 -15.83 -0.31
CA GLY A 122 -16.81 -16.48 0.90
C GLY A 122 -15.74 -16.78 1.95
N HIS A 123 -14.47 -16.57 1.64
CA HIS A 123 -13.33 -16.80 2.54
C HIS A 123 -13.04 -15.55 3.39
N LYS A 124 -13.98 -15.20 4.29
CA LYS A 124 -13.93 -13.95 5.08
C LYS A 124 -12.72 -13.85 6.01
N GLU A 125 -12.16 -14.99 6.42
CA GLU A 125 -10.96 -15.08 7.26
C GLU A 125 -9.75 -14.36 6.66
N TYR A 126 -9.70 -14.20 5.33
CA TYR A 126 -8.61 -13.49 4.66
C TYR A 126 -8.54 -11.99 5.00
N SER A 127 -9.61 -11.42 5.54
CA SER A 127 -9.61 -10.05 6.07
C SER A 127 -8.65 -9.86 7.26
N ASN A 128 -8.22 -10.94 7.92
CA ASN A 128 -7.29 -10.87 9.05
C ASN A 128 -5.82 -10.69 8.61
N TYR A 129 -5.50 -10.88 7.32
CA TYR A 129 -4.11 -10.80 6.82
C TYR A 129 -3.73 -9.44 6.23
N PHE A 130 -4.59 -8.42 6.34
CA PHE A 130 -4.21 -7.05 6.01
C PHE A 130 -3.25 -6.47 7.05
N VAL A 131 -2.29 -5.66 6.59
CA VAL A 131 -1.47 -4.85 7.51
C VAL A 131 -2.31 -3.70 8.08
N SER A 132 -2.93 -3.95 9.23
CA SER A 132 -3.83 -3.02 9.91
C SER A 132 -3.18 -2.27 11.08
N ARG A 133 -1.97 -2.67 11.50
CA ARG A 133 -1.24 -2.05 12.61
C ARG A 133 -0.40 -0.88 12.12
N GLY A 134 -0.68 0.32 12.62
CA GLY A 134 0.06 1.53 12.26
C GLY A 134 1.56 1.45 12.60
N THR A 135 1.94 0.78 13.69
CA THR A 135 3.35 0.57 14.04
C THR A 135 4.10 -0.30 13.04
N VAL A 136 3.46 -1.35 12.50
CA VAL A 136 4.03 -2.21 11.45
C VAL A 136 4.17 -1.42 10.15
N SER A 137 3.12 -0.68 9.76
CA SER A 137 3.17 0.21 8.59
C SER A 137 4.30 1.24 8.70
N ALA A 138 4.57 1.78 9.91
CA ALA A 138 5.66 2.71 10.14
C ALA A 138 7.05 2.06 10.01
N LYS A 139 7.23 0.80 10.46
CA LYS A 139 8.49 0.06 10.27
C LYS A 139 8.77 -0.24 8.79
N ILE A 140 7.73 -0.67 8.06
CA ILE A 140 7.81 -0.90 6.61
C ILE A 140 8.20 0.40 5.91
N SER A 141 7.50 1.51 6.22
CA SER A 141 7.81 2.82 5.66
C SER A 141 9.27 3.22 5.89
N ARG A 142 9.75 3.12 7.14
CA ARG A 142 11.14 3.44 7.50
C ARG A 142 12.14 2.65 6.67
N LYS A 143 11.91 1.34 6.51
CA LYS A 143 12.80 0.47 5.75
C LYS A 143 12.92 0.92 4.30
N PHE A 144 11.82 1.34 3.67
CA PHE A 144 11.89 1.87 2.30
C PHE A 144 12.58 3.23 2.22
N TYR A 145 12.36 4.13 3.18
CA TYR A 145 13.10 5.39 3.23
C TYR A 145 14.61 5.18 3.47
N SER A 146 15.03 4.18 4.25
CA SER A 146 16.46 3.89 4.45
C SER A 146 17.15 3.22 3.25
N GLU A 147 16.36 2.84 2.24
CA GLU A 147 16.81 2.30 0.95
C GLU A 147 16.55 3.27 -0.22
N ASP A 148 16.26 4.54 0.07
CA ASP A 148 15.97 5.58 -0.92
C ASP A 148 14.74 5.29 -1.81
N ARG A 149 13.89 4.35 -1.39
CA ARG A 149 12.63 3.97 -2.04
C ARG A 149 11.47 4.84 -1.54
N THR A 150 11.57 6.13 -1.82
CA THR A 150 10.68 7.16 -1.25
C THR A 150 9.21 6.97 -1.59
N SER A 151 8.87 6.45 -2.78
CA SER A 151 7.49 6.20 -3.19
C SER A 151 6.82 5.10 -2.34
N ASP A 152 7.52 3.98 -2.12
CA ASP A 152 7.07 2.90 -1.24
C ASP A 152 6.98 3.37 0.21
N GLY A 153 7.98 4.12 0.68
CA GLY A 153 7.96 4.72 2.02
C GLY A 153 6.75 5.65 2.21
N ALA A 154 6.50 6.56 1.28
CA ALA A 154 5.39 7.51 1.35
C ALA A 154 4.02 6.80 1.36
N TYR A 155 3.86 5.73 0.57
CA TYR A 155 2.65 4.91 0.58
C TYR A 155 2.34 4.37 1.98
N TRP A 156 3.33 3.78 2.65
CA TRP A 156 3.17 3.24 4.00
C TRP A 156 3.03 4.31 5.06
N SER A 157 3.78 5.42 4.97
CA SER A 157 3.60 6.57 5.87
C SER A 157 2.17 7.11 5.83
N ARG A 158 1.59 7.24 4.63
CA ARG A 158 0.20 7.68 4.48
C ARG A 158 -0.78 6.69 5.13
N ARG A 159 -0.53 5.39 5.02
CA ARG A 159 -1.35 4.39 5.72
C ARG A 159 -1.27 4.57 7.24
N VAL A 160 -0.10 4.86 7.82
CA VAL A 160 0.02 5.15 9.26
C VAL A 160 -0.87 6.31 9.68
N THR A 161 -0.80 7.44 8.96
CA THR A 161 -1.61 8.62 9.28
C THR A 161 -3.10 8.40 9.05
N ASN A 162 -3.49 7.56 8.09
CA ASN A 162 -4.90 7.21 7.88
C ASN A 162 -5.45 6.34 9.02
N LEU A 163 -4.62 5.45 9.58
CA LEU A 163 -5.03 4.56 10.67
C LEU A 163 -5.05 5.26 12.03
N LEU A 164 -4.09 6.15 12.29
CA LEU A 164 -3.86 6.73 13.63
C LEU A 164 -4.20 8.22 13.73
N GLY A 165 -4.51 8.87 12.61
CA GLY A 165 -4.58 10.33 12.50
C GLY A 165 -3.18 10.98 12.40
N LEU A 166 -3.14 12.25 11.95
CA LEU A 166 -1.88 12.96 11.71
C LEU A 166 -1.01 13.09 12.97
N LYS A 167 -1.60 13.52 14.09
CA LYS A 167 -0.88 13.76 15.35
C LYS A 167 -0.13 12.52 15.83
N THR A 168 -0.87 11.45 16.10
CA THR A 168 -0.33 10.17 16.59
C THR A 168 0.49 9.46 15.51
N GLY A 169 0.07 9.52 14.24
CA GLY A 169 0.77 8.88 13.13
C GLY A 169 2.17 9.45 12.92
N TYR A 170 2.30 10.78 12.93
CA TYR A 170 3.61 11.45 12.85
C TYR A 170 4.49 11.16 14.07
N TYR A 171 3.93 11.08 15.28
CA TYR A 171 4.69 10.67 16.46
C TYR A 171 5.28 9.27 16.32
N ILE A 172 4.45 8.28 15.92
CA ILE A 172 4.88 6.89 15.76
C ILE A 172 5.91 6.75 14.63
N LEU A 173 5.67 7.36 13.46
CA LEU A 173 6.65 7.39 12.37
C LEU A 173 7.95 8.03 12.84
N GLY A 174 7.87 9.23 13.41
CA GLY A 174 9.02 10.01 13.83
C GLY A 174 9.92 9.26 14.81
N ARG A 175 9.34 8.68 15.86
CA ARG A 175 10.07 7.84 16.82
C ARG A 175 10.77 6.65 16.18
N LEU A 176 10.11 5.94 15.27
CA LEU A 176 10.71 4.77 14.64
C LEU A 176 11.82 5.16 13.67
N PHE A 177 11.64 6.26 12.94
CA PHE A 177 12.60 6.78 11.96
C PHE A 177 13.87 7.32 12.63
N CYS A 178 13.78 7.91 13.82
CA CYS A 178 14.94 8.33 14.60
C CYS A 178 15.84 7.17 15.08
N ASN A 179 15.38 5.91 15.00
CA ASN A 179 16.19 4.74 15.35
C ASN A 179 17.10 4.25 14.22
N ASP A 180 17.07 4.88 13.04
CA ASP A 180 17.91 4.55 11.89
C ASP A 180 18.58 5.84 11.40
N GLU A 181 19.90 5.79 11.20
CA GLU A 181 20.71 6.95 10.84
C GLU A 181 20.29 7.58 9.51
N LYS A 182 19.92 6.76 8.53
CA LYS A 182 19.51 7.24 7.19
C LYS A 182 18.16 7.94 7.22
N THR A 183 17.29 7.54 8.15
CA THR A 183 15.95 8.15 8.29
C THR A 183 15.85 9.13 9.44
N PHE A 184 16.96 9.41 10.14
CA PHE A 184 16.95 10.19 11.38
C PHE A 184 16.33 11.58 11.19
N THR A 185 16.78 12.32 10.17
CA THR A 185 16.30 13.67 9.88
C THR A 185 14.81 13.70 9.57
N ILE A 186 14.35 12.76 8.73
CA ILE A 186 12.92 12.59 8.42
C ILE A 186 12.13 12.33 9.71
N GLY A 187 12.67 11.48 10.60
CA GLY A 187 12.05 11.18 11.88
C GLY A 187 11.91 12.40 12.79
N ALA A 188 12.96 13.21 12.88
CA ALA A 188 12.96 14.45 13.67
C ALA A 188 11.95 15.47 13.14
N ASP A 189 11.83 15.61 11.82
CA ASP A 189 10.84 16.49 11.18
C ASP A 189 9.41 16.01 11.45
N LEU A 190 9.15 14.70 11.37
CA LEU A 190 7.84 14.13 11.70
C LEU A 190 7.47 14.34 13.17
N LEU A 191 8.41 14.16 14.09
CA LEU A 191 8.20 14.48 15.51
C LEU A 191 7.87 15.97 15.71
N LYS A 192 8.55 16.86 14.98
CA LYS A 192 8.28 18.31 15.04
C LYS A 192 6.88 18.63 14.55
N GLU A 193 6.42 18.02 13.45
CA GLU A 193 5.05 18.19 12.98
C GLU A 193 4.02 17.63 13.97
N SER A 194 4.29 16.47 14.58
CA SER A 194 3.45 15.92 15.64
C SER A 194 3.36 16.85 16.86
N ALA A 195 4.49 17.42 17.30
CA ALA A 195 4.56 18.38 18.40
C ALA A 195 3.77 19.67 18.11
N LYS A 196 3.83 20.18 16.87
CA LYS A 196 3.00 21.33 16.42
C LYS A 196 1.51 21.02 16.47
N LEU A 197 1.12 19.77 16.22
CA LEU A 197 -0.26 19.29 16.36
C LEU A 197 -0.67 19.02 17.82
N GLY A 198 0.19 19.35 18.80
CA GLY A 198 -0.11 19.23 20.23
C GLY A 198 0.16 17.84 20.82
N ASP A 199 1.06 17.05 20.23
CA ASP A 199 1.51 15.80 20.86
C ASP A 199 2.61 16.06 21.90
N GLU A 200 2.27 15.93 23.18
CA GLU A 200 3.22 16.14 24.29
C GLU A 200 4.33 15.08 24.34
N ASN A 201 4.05 13.85 23.90
CA ASN A 201 5.08 12.81 23.85
C ASN A 201 6.10 13.12 22.76
N ALA A 202 5.67 13.67 21.62
CA ALA A 202 6.57 14.12 20.57
C ALA A 202 7.47 15.28 21.05
N LYS A 203 6.92 16.25 21.79
CA LYS A 203 7.70 17.33 22.41
C LYS A 203 8.74 16.77 23.37
N GLN A 204 8.34 15.92 24.31
CA GLN A 204 9.26 15.30 25.26
C GLN A 204 10.35 14.51 24.55
N TYR A 205 9.99 13.71 23.55
CA TYR A 205 10.96 12.93 22.79
C TYR A 205 11.98 13.82 22.05
N LEU A 206 11.55 14.95 21.47
CA LEU A 206 12.45 15.92 20.85
C LEU A 206 13.39 16.58 21.87
N PHE A 207 12.89 16.91 23.07
CA PHE A 207 13.73 17.41 24.15
C PHE A 207 14.78 16.37 24.57
N ASP A 208 14.35 15.12 24.77
CA ASP A 208 15.24 14.01 25.14
C ASP A 208 16.29 13.75 24.06
N LEU A 209 15.90 13.80 22.78
CA LEU A 209 16.84 13.71 21.66
C LEU A 209 17.88 14.84 21.75
N ALA A 210 17.45 16.09 21.88
CA ALA A 210 18.34 17.24 21.90
C ALA A 210 19.32 17.22 23.08
N LEU A 211 18.87 16.76 24.26
CA LEU A 211 19.66 16.72 25.49
C LEU A 211 20.62 15.54 25.55
N ASN A 212 20.22 14.35 25.08
CA ASN A 212 20.96 13.11 25.33
C ASN A 212 21.85 12.64 24.17
N ASN A 213 21.74 13.22 22.97
CA ASN A 213 22.16 12.48 21.76
C ASN A 213 23.02 13.22 20.74
N ASN A 214 23.84 14.22 21.13
CA ASN A 214 24.71 15.00 20.23
C ASN A 214 24.00 15.31 18.89
N VAL A 215 22.71 15.70 18.94
CA VAL A 215 21.83 15.76 17.77
C VAL A 215 22.35 16.74 16.71
N PHE A 216 23.05 17.79 17.14
CA PHE A 216 23.75 18.70 16.25
C PHE A 216 24.89 18.03 15.46
N GLU A 217 25.57 17.03 16.02
CA GLU A 217 26.64 16.28 15.37
C GLU A 217 26.10 15.27 14.33
N LYS A 218 24.98 14.60 14.65
CA LYS A 218 24.30 13.69 13.70
C LYS A 218 23.58 14.45 12.58
N LEU A 219 22.93 15.58 12.89
CA LEU A 219 22.28 16.43 11.88
C LEU A 219 23.28 17.17 11.00
N SER A 220 24.46 17.56 11.51
CA SER A 220 25.50 18.21 10.70
C SER A 220 26.16 17.25 9.71
N LYS A 221 26.53 16.04 10.13
CA LYS A 221 27.10 15.01 9.24
C LYS A 221 26.17 14.64 8.07
N ASN A 222 24.86 14.59 8.29
CA ASN A 222 23.90 14.30 7.21
C ASN A 222 23.70 15.47 6.23
N LYS A 223 23.96 16.72 6.66
CA LYS A 223 23.79 17.90 5.81
C LYS A 223 24.94 18.08 4.82
N ASP A 224 26.12 17.57 5.16
CA ASP A 224 27.30 17.61 4.29
C ASP A 224 27.25 16.53 3.18
N ASN A 225 26.55 15.41 3.42
CA ASN A 225 26.31 14.35 2.42
C ASN A 225 25.23 14.69 1.37
N LEU A 226 24.57 15.85 1.48
CA LEU A 226 23.54 16.34 0.54
C LEU A 226 24.07 17.44 -0.40
N LYS A 227 25.39 17.64 -0.45
CA LYS A 227 26.05 18.67 -1.26
C LYS A 227 26.84 18.15 -2.47
N ASP A 228 26.80 16.85 -2.74
CA ASP A 228 27.33 16.22 -3.96
C ASP A 228 26.20 15.65 -4.83
#